data_AF-A0A8D8PV21-F1
#
_entry.id   AF-A0A8D8PV21-F1
#
_cell.length_a   1.000
_cell.length_b   1.000
_cell.length_c   1.000
_cell.angle_alpha   90.00
_cell.angle_beta   90.00
_cell.angle_gamma   90.00
#
_symmetry.space_group_name_H-M   'P 1'
#
loop_
_entity.id
_entity.type
_entity.pdbx_description
1 polymer ?
#
loop_
_entity_poly.entity_id
_entity_poly.type
_entity_poly.pdbx_seq_one_letter_code
_entity_poly.pdbx_strand_id
1 'polypeptide(L)'
;MRVVRSMIGKPRRDRVRNEESRRIAGVERIQERIERSRLQWYGHMRRLNDNRIPPRMFNLEMEGKRRRGRPRLSWVDNNMINKDNIIIQKTRIGSNNRN
;
A
#
# COMPACT_ATOMS: atom_id res chain seq x y z
N MET A 1 15.47 -10.35 2.96
CA MET A 1 15.54 -9.98 1.53
C MET A 1 16.75 -10.67 0.91
N ARG A 2 16.55 -11.74 0.13
CA ARG A 2 17.65 -12.56 -0.41
C ARG A 2 18.48 -11.78 -1.45
N VAL A 3 17.81 -11.16 -2.42
CA VAL A 3 18.44 -10.42 -3.53
C VAL A 3 19.24 -9.22 -3.02
N VAL A 4 18.61 -8.32 -2.25
CA VAL A 4 19.28 -7.13 -1.70
C VAL A 4 20.51 -7.50 -0.87
N ARG A 5 20.42 -8.56 -0.06
CA ARG A 5 21.55 -9.06 0.74
C ARG A 5 22.68 -9.63 -0.11
N SER A 6 22.33 -10.34 -1.18
CA SER A 6 23.30 -10.87 -2.13
C SER A 6 24.05 -9.74 -2.83
N MET A 7 23.34 -8.68 -3.24
CA MET A 7 23.91 -7.52 -3.93
C MET A 7 24.94 -6.77 -3.07
N ILE A 8 24.69 -6.66 -1.76
CA ILE A 8 25.61 -5.99 -0.81
C ILE A 8 26.60 -6.95 -0.14
N GLY A 9 26.62 -8.24 -0.52
CA GLY A 9 27.52 -9.24 0.06
C GLY A 9 27.29 -9.57 1.54
N LYS A 10 26.07 -9.35 2.07
CA LYS A 10 25.75 -9.58 3.50
C LYS A 10 24.89 -10.83 3.70
N PRO A 11 25.46 -11.99 4.10
CA PRO A 11 24.68 -13.20 4.32
C PRO A 11 23.71 -13.06 5.51
N ARG A 12 22.78 -14.02 5.64
CA ARG A 12 21.77 -13.99 6.73
C ARG A 12 22.39 -14.14 8.12
N ARG A 13 23.55 -14.83 8.23
CA ARG A 13 24.29 -15.05 9.49
C ARG A 13 24.72 -13.75 10.18
N ASP A 14 24.93 -12.68 9.40
CA ASP A 14 25.32 -11.36 9.93
C ASP A 14 24.18 -10.68 10.69
N ARG A 15 22.95 -11.20 10.62
CA ARG A 15 21.76 -10.69 11.33
C ARG A 15 21.49 -9.18 11.17
N VAL A 16 22.03 -8.56 10.12
CA VAL A 16 21.83 -7.14 9.79
C VAL A 16 20.34 -6.84 9.65
N ARG A 17 19.85 -5.71 10.16
CA ARG A 17 18.44 -5.31 10.00
C ARG A 17 18.11 -5.06 8.52
N ASN A 18 16.87 -5.35 8.12
CA ASN A 18 16.46 -5.12 6.73
C ASN A 18 16.47 -3.63 6.34
N GLU A 19 16.26 -2.72 7.28
CA GLU A 19 16.41 -1.27 7.06
C GLU A 19 17.83 -0.92 6.66
N GLU A 20 18.81 -1.44 7.40
CA GLU A 20 20.22 -1.24 7.10
C GLU A 20 20.63 -1.86 5.76
N SER A 21 20.15 -3.07 5.45
CA SER A 21 20.39 -3.67 4.13
C SER A 21 19.84 -2.83 2.98
N ARG A 22 18.71 -2.14 3.18
CA ARG A 22 18.13 -1.22 2.19
C ARG A 22 18.93 0.07 2.07
N ARG A 23 19.36 0.64 3.20
CA ARG A 23 20.18 1.85 3.25
C ARG A 23 21.49 1.68 2.48
N ILE A 24 22.20 0.58 2.74
CA ILE A 24 23.46 0.25 2.05
C ILE A 24 23.21 0.04 0.54
N ALA A 25 22.11 -0.63 0.19
CA ALA A 25 21.76 -0.91 -1.20
C ALA A 25 21.16 0.29 -1.96
N GLY A 26 20.83 1.40 -1.28
CA GLY A 26 20.11 2.52 -1.89
C GLY A 26 18.67 2.18 -2.34
N VAL A 27 18.03 1.17 -1.73
CA VAL A 27 16.69 0.69 -2.14
C VAL A 27 15.62 1.20 -1.20
N GLU A 28 14.60 1.88 -1.73
CA GLU A 28 13.46 2.36 -0.94
C GLU A 28 12.56 1.23 -0.41
N ARG A 29 11.70 1.53 0.58
CA ARG A 29 10.70 0.55 1.01
C ARG A 29 9.59 0.44 -0.03
N ILE A 30 9.09 -0.77 -0.26
CA ILE A 30 7.98 -0.99 -1.19
C ILE A 30 6.71 -0.20 -0.80
N GLN A 31 6.50 0.01 0.50
CA GLN A 31 5.39 0.82 1.02
C GLN A 31 5.50 2.27 0.56
N GLU A 32 6.68 2.87 0.62
CA GLU A 32 6.93 4.24 0.16
C GLU A 32 6.64 4.39 -1.34
N ARG A 33 7.05 3.41 -2.16
CA ARG A 33 6.72 3.38 -3.58
C ARG A 33 5.22 3.29 -3.84
N ILE A 34 4.54 2.40 -3.14
CA ILE A 34 3.07 2.22 -3.25
C ILE A 34 2.35 3.52 -2.84
N GLU A 35 2.76 4.14 -1.74
CA GLU A 35 2.21 5.41 -1.25
C GLU A 35 2.41 6.53 -2.28
N ARG A 36 3.62 6.66 -2.83
CA ARG A 36 3.91 7.66 -3.88
C ARG A 36 3.06 7.46 -5.12
N SER A 37 2.95 6.23 -5.63
CA SER A 37 2.13 5.94 -6.81
C SER A 37 0.64 6.19 -6.56
N ARG A 38 0.16 5.88 -5.34
CA ARG A 38 -1.22 6.19 -4.91
C ARG A 38 -1.49 7.70 -4.91
N LEU A 39 -0.58 8.49 -4.38
CA LEU A 39 -0.70 9.96 -4.37
C LEU A 39 -0.68 10.54 -5.79
N GLN A 40 0.20 10.04 -6.65
CA GLN A 40 0.23 10.45 -8.06
C GLN A 40 -1.08 10.15 -8.77
N TRP A 41 -1.64 8.95 -8.55
CA TRP A 41 -2.94 8.56 -9.09
C TRP A 41 -4.09 9.43 -8.55
N TYR A 42 -4.11 9.70 -7.24
CA TYR A 42 -5.11 10.59 -6.65
C TYR A 42 -5.02 12.02 -7.20
N GLY A 43 -3.81 12.57 -7.30
CA GLY A 43 -3.60 13.88 -7.92
C GLY A 43 -4.02 13.89 -9.40
N HIS A 44 -3.81 12.79 -10.13
CA HIS A 44 -4.34 12.64 -11.48
C HIS A 44 -5.87 12.64 -11.51
N MET A 45 -6.53 11.92 -10.60
CA MET A 45 -7.99 11.93 -10.47
C MET A 45 -8.54 13.33 -10.19
N ARG A 46 -7.92 14.09 -9.27
CA ARG A 46 -8.33 15.45 -8.91
C ARG A 46 -8.15 16.48 -10.03
N ARG A 47 -7.30 16.20 -11.03
CA ARG A 47 -7.09 17.06 -12.21
C ARG A 47 -7.98 16.67 -13.40
N LEU A 48 -8.66 15.53 -13.36
CA LEU A 48 -9.60 15.13 -14.40
C LEU A 48 -10.93 15.84 -14.18
N ASN A 49 -11.60 16.22 -15.28
CA ASN A 49 -12.97 16.74 -15.22
C ASN A 49 -13.91 15.70 -14.59
N ASP A 50 -14.80 16.17 -13.72
CA ASP A 50 -15.76 15.31 -13.01
C ASP A 50 -16.73 14.56 -13.94
N ASN A 51 -16.89 15.03 -15.18
CA ASN A 51 -17.66 14.33 -16.21
C ASN A 51 -16.91 13.13 -16.82
N ARG A 52 -15.73 12.73 -16.34
CA ARG A 52 -15.07 11.49 -16.79
C ARG A 52 -15.44 10.31 -15.90
N ILE A 53 -15.34 9.10 -16.46
CA ILE A 53 -15.70 7.86 -15.75
C ILE A 53 -14.83 7.65 -14.48
N PRO A 54 -13.50 7.86 -14.50
CA PRO A 54 -12.68 7.53 -13.32
C PRO A 54 -13.01 8.35 -12.06
N PRO A 55 -13.16 9.70 -12.12
CA PRO A 55 -13.63 10.47 -10.97
C PRO A 55 -15.04 10.08 -10.51
N ARG A 56 -15.97 9.82 -11.43
CA ARG A 56 -17.33 9.38 -11.10
C ARG A 56 -17.34 8.05 -10.34
N MET A 57 -16.58 7.06 -10.81
CA MET A 57 -16.46 5.76 -10.15
C MET A 57 -15.76 5.85 -8.79
N PHE A 58 -14.78 6.74 -8.65
CA PHE A 58 -14.10 6.96 -7.38
C PHE A 58 -15.04 7.55 -6.32
N ASN A 59 -15.93 8.46 -6.72
CA ASN A 59 -16.90 9.09 -5.83
C ASN A 59 -18.16 8.26 -5.60
N LEU A 60 -18.43 7.26 -6.44
CA LEU A 60 -19.61 6.40 -6.34
C LEU A 60 -19.63 5.62 -5.02
N GLU A 61 -20.76 5.67 -4.32
CA GLU A 61 -21.05 4.81 -3.17
C GLU A 61 -21.96 3.68 -3.62
N MET A 62 -21.51 2.44 -3.45
CA MET A 62 -22.34 1.29 -3.75
C MET A 62 -23.19 0.96 -2.54
N GLU A 63 -24.49 1.21 -2.67
CA GLU A 63 -25.49 0.79 -1.71
C GLU A 63 -25.79 -0.71 -1.86
N GLY A 64 -25.87 -1.43 -0.74
CA GLY A 64 -26.28 -2.84 -0.75
C GLY A 64 -25.65 -3.71 0.36
N LYS A 65 -26.37 -4.76 0.75
CA LYS A 65 -25.90 -5.72 1.76
C LYS A 65 -24.91 -6.71 1.15
N ARG A 66 -23.72 -6.84 1.77
CA ARG A 66 -22.72 -7.83 1.34
C ARG A 66 -23.24 -9.25 1.58
N ARG A 67 -23.09 -10.11 0.56
CA ARG A 67 -23.42 -11.54 0.66
C ARG A 67 -22.47 -12.23 1.66
N ARG A 68 -22.98 -13.23 2.37
CA ARG A 68 -22.17 -14.08 3.27
C ARG A 68 -21.04 -14.75 2.47
N GLY A 69 -19.86 -14.86 3.09
CA GLY A 69 -18.66 -15.48 2.49
C GLY A 69 -17.70 -14.52 1.77
N ARG A 70 -18.05 -13.23 1.61
CA ARG A 70 -17.11 -12.22 1.10
C ARG A 70 -16.03 -11.86 2.15
N PRO A 71 -14.83 -11.41 1.72
CA PRO A 71 -13.83 -10.86 2.63
C PRO A 71 -14.39 -9.76 3.53
N ARG A 72 -13.92 -9.72 4.79
CA ARG A 72 -14.36 -8.76 5.81
C ARG A 72 -14.07 -7.30 5.42
N LEU A 73 -12.92 -7.06 4.80
CA LEU A 73 -12.50 -5.75 4.32
C LEU A 73 -12.88 -5.60 2.84
N SER A 74 -13.60 -4.54 2.52
CA SER A 74 -13.82 -4.14 1.14
C SER A 74 -12.72 -3.25 0.60
N TRP A 75 -12.81 -2.95 -0.70
CA TRP A 75 -11.91 -1.97 -1.33
C TRP A 75 -12.01 -0.60 -0.65
N VAL A 76 -13.22 -0.17 -0.26
CA VAL A 76 -13.42 1.08 0.49
C VAL A 76 -12.80 0.98 1.89
N ASP A 77 -12.96 -0.15 2.59
CA ASP A 77 -12.41 -0.34 3.94
C ASP A 77 -10.87 -0.45 3.94
N ASN A 78 -10.29 -0.91 2.84
CA ASN A 78 -8.84 -1.07 2.65
C ASN A 78 -8.21 0.11 1.88
N ASN A 79 -9.04 1.03 1.37
CA ASN A 79 -8.54 2.22 0.71
C ASN A 79 -7.98 3.18 1.75
N MET A 80 -6.65 3.20 1.81
CA MET A 80 -5.84 4.13 2.61
C MET A 80 -5.87 5.58 2.05
N ILE A 81 -6.76 5.84 1.09
CA ILE A 81 -7.07 7.16 0.55
C ILE A 81 -8.57 7.32 0.83
N ASN A 82 -8.91 7.86 2.00
CA ASN A 82 -10.29 8.26 2.24
C ASN A 82 -10.61 9.40 1.28
N LYS A 83 -11.86 9.47 0.79
CA LYS A 83 -12.33 10.51 -0.14
C LYS A 83 -11.98 11.93 0.36
N ASP A 84 -11.85 12.09 1.68
CA ASP A 84 -11.62 13.37 2.35
C ASP A 84 -10.22 13.54 2.97
N ASN A 85 -9.39 12.49 3.11
CA ASN A 85 -8.06 12.59 3.73
C ASN A 85 -7.12 11.42 3.39
N ILE A 86 -5.82 11.72 3.20
CA ILE A 86 -4.72 10.74 3.04
C ILE A 86 -4.42 10.11 4.41
N ILE A 87 -5.28 9.22 4.88
CA ILE A 87 -4.98 8.43 6.09
C ILE A 87 -4.22 7.19 5.64
N ILE A 88 -2.89 7.27 5.66
CA ILE A 88 -2.03 6.10 5.60
C ILE A 88 -2.27 5.30 6.89
N GLN A 89 -3.34 4.50 6.92
CA GLN A 89 -3.50 3.45 7.93
C GLN A 89 -2.25 2.59 7.83
N LYS A 90 -1.34 2.66 8.81
CA LYS A 90 -0.29 1.65 8.97
C LYS A 90 -1.02 0.35 9.15
N THR A 91 -1.20 -0.40 8.07
CA THR A 91 -1.72 -1.76 8.14
C THR A 91 -0.69 -2.53 8.95
N ARG A 92 -0.96 -2.72 10.26
CA ARG A 92 -0.44 -3.86 11.01
C ARG A 92 -1.05 -5.07 10.32
N ILE A 93 -0.45 -5.48 9.19
CA ILE A 93 -0.54 -6.87 8.77
C ILE A 93 0.07 -7.61 9.94
N GLY A 94 -0.79 -8.23 10.74
CA GLY A 94 -0.42 -8.93 11.95
C GLY A 94 0.82 -9.77 11.66
N SER A 95 1.86 -9.53 12.46
CA SER A 95 2.82 -10.55 12.81
C SER A 95 2.05 -11.71 13.42
N ASN A 96 1.49 -12.57 12.55
CA ASN A 96 1.02 -13.89 12.90
C ASN A 96 2.27 -14.73 13.16
N ASN A 97 2.82 -14.51 14.36
CA ASN A 97 3.74 -15.44 15.00
C ASN A 97 2.89 -16.67 15.34
N ARG A 98 2.86 -17.64 14.42
CA ARG A 98 2.41 -18.99 14.75
C ARG A 98 3.62 -19.70 15.34
N ASN A 99 3.51 -20.07 16.62
CA ASN A 99 4.20 -21.23 17.17
C ASN A 99 3.98 -22.45 16.26
#